data_AF-A0AA87MLI3-F1
#
_entry.id   AF-A0AA87MLI3-F1
#
_cell.length_a   1.000
_cell.length_b   1.000
_cell.length_c   1.000
_cell.angle_alpha   90.00
_cell.angle_beta   90.00
_cell.angle_gamma   90.00
#
_symmetry.space_group_name_H-M   'P 1'
#
loop_
_entity.id
_entity.type
_entity.pdbx_description
1 polymer ?
#
loop_
_entity_poly.entity_id
_entity_poly.type
_entity_poly.pdbx_seq_one_letter_code
_entity_poly.pdbx_strand_id
1 'polypeptide(L)'
;MNYKERREYIAEKILGATKKFLYHTWLHVKGKEFHPPFEWEFPTGETLNSRTNFEFLPEWVGPICEVVLPMLTKQNWAVLPIGSKVTIIELTQFESKEIRAYDFKNVIMFEPLVTALVDSHIKIEKEKKQNE
;
A
#
# COMPACT_ATOMS: atom_id res chain seq x y z
N MET A 1 -1.06 11.43 6.15
CA MET A 1 -1.20 11.43 4.68
C MET A 1 -2.67 11.52 4.37
N ASN A 2 -3.08 12.47 3.53
CA ASN A 2 -4.48 12.59 3.15
C ASN A 2 -4.87 11.51 2.12
N TYR A 3 -6.16 11.37 1.84
CA TYR A 3 -6.66 10.31 0.95
C TYR A 3 -6.17 10.45 -0.51
N LYS A 4 -5.95 11.68 -1.00
CA LYS A 4 -5.41 11.90 -2.34
C LYS A 4 -3.96 11.43 -2.42
N GLU A 5 -3.13 11.90 -1.49
CA GLU A 5 -1.72 11.50 -1.37
C GLU A 5 -1.59 9.98 -1.19
N ARG A 6 -2.51 9.36 -0.43
CA ARG A 6 -2.50 7.91 -0.22
C ARG A 6 -2.74 7.13 -1.51
N ARG A 7 -3.71 7.53 -2.33
CA ARG A 7 -3.95 6.87 -3.62
C ARG A 7 -2.77 7.04 -4.58
N GLU A 8 -2.20 8.25 -4.63
CA GLU A 8 -1.01 8.52 -5.44
C GLU A 8 0.18 7.68 -4.95
N TYR A 9 0.35 7.55 -3.64
CA TYR A 9 1.38 6.69 -3.04
C TYR A 9 1.19 5.22 -3.42
N ILE A 10 -0.03 4.68 -3.31
CA ILE A 10 -0.29 3.29 -3.68
C ILE A 10 0.02 3.06 -5.16
N ALA A 11 -0.45 3.94 -6.04
CA ALA A 11 -0.21 3.83 -7.47
C ALA A 11 1.29 3.87 -7.80
N GLU A 12 2.01 4.89 -7.33
CA GLU A 12 3.40 5.12 -7.73
C GLU A 12 4.39 4.22 -6.99
N LYS A 13 4.21 4.05 -5.67
CA LYS A 13 5.22 3.44 -4.80
C LYS A 13 4.99 1.95 -4.57
N ILE A 14 3.74 1.51 -4.57
CA ILE A 14 3.42 0.09 -4.39
C ILE A 14 3.23 -0.58 -5.75
N LEU A 15 2.38 -0.02 -6.60
CA LEU A 15 1.99 -0.64 -7.86
C LEU A 15 2.87 -0.26 -9.06
N GLY A 16 3.84 0.64 -8.87
CA GLY A 16 4.79 1.04 -9.92
C GLY A 16 4.17 1.77 -11.11
N ALA A 17 2.98 2.35 -10.94
CA ALA A 17 2.30 3.10 -11.99
C ALA A 17 2.97 4.46 -12.23
N THR A 18 2.89 4.92 -13.48
CA THR A 18 3.39 6.24 -13.89
C THR A 18 2.24 7.16 -14.28
N LYS A 19 2.46 8.47 -14.22
CA LYS A 19 1.48 9.48 -14.62
C LYS A 19 1.51 9.67 -16.13
N LYS A 20 0.41 9.31 -16.80
CA LYS A 20 0.16 9.64 -18.20
C LYS A 20 -0.69 10.89 -18.29
N PHE A 21 -0.04 12.04 -18.51
CA PHE A 21 -0.74 13.31 -18.64
C PHE A 21 -1.59 13.32 -19.91
N LEU A 22 -2.84 13.73 -19.75
CA LEU A 22 -3.77 13.80 -20.84
C LEU A 22 -3.83 15.25 -21.35
N TYR A 23 -3.49 15.45 -22.63
CA TYR A 23 -3.58 16.75 -23.28
C TYR A 23 -4.93 16.88 -23.96
N HIS A 24 -5.85 17.57 -23.29
CA HIS A 24 -7.16 17.88 -23.84
C HIS A 24 -7.21 19.35 -24.23
N THR A 25 -7.72 19.66 -25.43
CA THR A 25 -8.17 21.01 -25.79
C THR A 25 -9.58 21.20 -25.21
N TRP A 26 -9.70 22.01 -24.14
CA TRP A 26 -10.94 22.09 -23.37
C TRP A 26 -11.90 23.17 -23.90
N LEU A 27 -13.17 22.80 -24.12
CA LEU A 27 -14.31 23.71 -24.00
C LEU A 27 -14.84 23.56 -22.56
N HIS A 28 -14.69 24.59 -21.72
CA HIS A 28 -15.21 24.56 -20.35
C HIS A 28 -16.74 24.64 -20.37
N VAL A 29 -17.40 23.47 -20.20
CA VAL A 29 -18.84 23.38 -20.05
C VAL A 29 -19.20 23.49 -18.57
N LYS A 30 -19.93 24.55 -18.22
CA LYS A 30 -20.39 24.83 -16.85
C LYS A 30 -21.17 23.63 -16.32
N GLY A 31 -20.77 23.08 -15.16
CA GLY A 31 -21.46 21.97 -14.49
C GLY A 31 -20.94 20.56 -14.80
N LYS A 32 -19.92 20.39 -15.67
CA LYS A 32 -19.21 19.11 -15.80
C LYS A 32 -17.97 19.09 -14.92
N GLU A 33 -17.78 18.02 -14.16
CA GLU A 33 -16.52 17.81 -13.44
C GLU A 33 -15.37 17.69 -14.43
N PHE A 34 -14.27 18.36 -14.11
CA PHE A 34 -13.06 18.34 -14.92
C PHE A 34 -12.53 16.90 -15.00
N HIS A 35 -12.29 16.40 -16.22
CA HIS A 35 -11.60 15.12 -16.38
C HIS A 35 -10.24 15.21 -15.67
N PRO A 36 -9.81 14.15 -14.96
CA PRO A 36 -8.55 14.21 -14.25
C PRO A 36 -7.40 14.54 -15.21
N PRO A 37 -6.41 15.35 -14.78
CA PRO A 37 -5.36 15.82 -15.68
C PRO A 37 -4.38 14.72 -16.13
N PHE A 38 -4.51 13.52 -15.58
CA PHE A 38 -3.70 12.35 -15.93
C PHE A 38 -4.44 11.04 -15.61
N GLU A 39 -3.97 9.97 -16.23
CA GLU A 39 -4.27 8.58 -15.90
C GLU A 39 -3.03 7.89 -15.30
N TRP A 40 -3.25 6.83 -14.53
CA TRP A 40 -2.20 5.91 -14.14
C TRP A 40 -1.93 4.94 -15.28
N GLU A 41 -0.68 4.79 -15.67
CA GLU A 41 -0.22 3.78 -16.62
C GLU A 41 0.62 2.74 -15.89
N PHE A 42 0.14 1.50 -15.88
CA PHE A 42 0.79 0.38 -15.19
C PHE A 42 1.81 -0.30 -16.10
N PRO A 43 2.80 -1.02 -15.54
CA PRO A 43 3.79 -1.77 -16.33
C PRO A 43 3.17 -2.78 -17.32
N THR A 44 1.95 -3.25 -17.03
CA THR A 44 1.17 -4.15 -17.89
C THR A 44 0.55 -3.45 -19.11
N GLY A 45 0.65 -2.12 -19.21
CA GLY A 45 0.05 -1.30 -20.26
C GLY A 45 -1.40 -0.89 -20.00
N GLU A 46 -1.99 -1.36 -18.90
CA GLU A 46 -3.33 -0.94 -18.47
C GLU A 46 -3.31 0.54 -18.02
N THR A 47 -4.36 1.29 -18.36
CA THR A 47 -4.53 2.65 -17.85
C THR A 47 -5.78 2.78 -16.98
N LEU A 48 -5.66 3.55 -15.90
CA LEU A 48 -6.76 3.81 -14.99
C LEU A 48 -6.91 5.28 -14.66
N ASN A 49 -8.14 5.67 -14.32
CA ASN A 49 -8.45 7.00 -13.86
C ASN A 49 -7.61 7.37 -12.63
N SER A 50 -7.03 8.57 -12.57
CA SER A 50 -6.20 8.99 -11.43
C SER A 50 -6.93 9.12 -10.10
N ARG A 51 -8.27 9.14 -10.11
CA ARG A 51 -9.12 9.13 -8.91
C ARG A 51 -9.40 7.73 -8.36
N THR A 52 -8.91 6.67 -9.01
CA THR A 52 -9.13 5.28 -8.63
C THR A 52 -8.72 5.01 -7.19
N ASN A 53 -9.58 4.32 -6.45
CA ASN A 53 -9.36 3.99 -5.05
C ASN A 53 -8.86 2.55 -4.87
N PHE A 54 -7.57 2.34 -5.10
CA PHE A 54 -6.92 1.03 -5.04
C PHE A 54 -7.15 0.27 -3.73
N GLU A 55 -7.28 0.98 -2.61
CA GLU A 55 -7.39 0.36 -1.29
C GLU A 55 -8.74 -0.35 -1.06
N PHE A 56 -9.77 0.00 -1.82
CA PHE A 56 -11.14 -0.52 -1.65
C PHE A 56 -11.63 -1.28 -2.88
N LEU A 57 -10.74 -1.59 -3.82
CA LEU A 57 -11.02 -2.34 -5.03
C LEU A 57 -10.44 -3.76 -4.90
N PRO A 58 -11.27 -4.82 -4.86
CA PRO A 58 -10.81 -6.19 -4.63
C PRO A 58 -9.74 -6.68 -5.61
N GLU A 59 -9.80 -6.23 -6.86
CA GLU A 59 -8.86 -6.59 -7.91
C GLU A 59 -7.42 -6.13 -7.63
N TRP A 60 -7.25 -5.13 -6.76
CA TRP A 60 -5.93 -4.59 -6.38
C TRP A 60 -5.34 -5.24 -5.12
N VAL A 61 -6.09 -6.09 -4.42
CA VAL A 61 -5.60 -6.79 -3.23
C VAL A 61 -4.41 -7.69 -3.58
N GLY A 62 -4.52 -8.47 -4.67
CA GLY A 62 -3.45 -9.36 -5.15
C GLY A 62 -2.16 -8.60 -5.46
N PRO A 63 -2.18 -7.61 -6.37
CA PRO A 63 -1.01 -6.78 -6.70
C PRO A 63 -0.36 -6.12 -5.48
N ILE A 64 -1.15 -5.64 -4.51
CA ILE A 64 -0.61 -5.04 -3.28
C ILE A 64 0.08 -6.11 -2.42
N CYS A 65 -0.51 -7.31 -2.30
CA CYS A 65 0.10 -8.42 -1.56
C CYS A 65 1.44 -8.86 -2.17
N GLU A 66 1.55 -8.94 -3.50
CA GLU A 66 2.78 -9.35 -4.20
C GLU A 66 3.96 -8.45 -3.88
N VAL A 67 3.72 -7.16 -3.65
CA VAL A 67 4.77 -6.19 -3.34
C VAL A 67 5.04 -6.12 -1.84
N VAL A 68 3.99 -6.06 -1.02
CA VAL A 68 4.13 -5.77 0.41
C VAL A 68 4.50 -7.00 1.23
N LEU A 69 3.93 -8.18 0.95
CA LEU A 69 4.20 -9.38 1.77
C LEU A 69 5.70 -9.75 1.81
N PRO A 70 6.45 -9.74 0.69
CA PRO A 70 7.89 -9.98 0.73
C PRO A 70 8.65 -8.94 1.56
N MET A 71 8.17 -7.68 1.61
CA MET A 71 8.78 -6.65 2.46
C MET A 71 8.54 -6.92 3.94
N LEU A 72 7.35 -7.40 4.32
CA LEU A 72 7.07 -7.81 5.70
C LEU A 72 8.01 -8.94 6.13
N THR A 73 8.18 -9.96 5.29
CA THR A 73 9.06 -11.10 5.59
C THR A 73 10.50 -10.64 5.83
N LYS A 74 11.01 -9.68 5.04
CA LYS A 74 12.36 -9.11 5.24
C LYS A 74 12.52 -8.39 6.59
N GLN A 75 11.44 -7.87 7.15
CA GLN A 75 11.42 -7.20 8.46
C GLN A 75 11.10 -8.16 9.62
N ASN A 76 10.94 -9.45 9.35
CA ASN A 76 10.39 -10.42 10.30
C ASN A 76 9.00 -10.02 10.84
N TRP A 77 8.21 -9.35 10.00
CA TRP A 77 6.83 -8.97 10.30
C TRP A 77 5.86 -10.00 9.73
N ALA A 78 4.77 -10.26 10.46
CA ALA A 78 3.72 -11.21 10.09
C ALA A 78 2.34 -10.55 10.11
N VAL A 79 1.46 -11.06 9.26
CA VAL A 79 0.04 -10.69 9.24
C VAL A 79 -0.70 -11.63 10.19
N LEU A 80 -1.33 -11.06 11.22
CA LEU A 80 -2.18 -11.78 12.18
C LEU A 80 -3.66 -11.43 11.92
N PRO A 81 -4.46 -12.35 11.36
CA PRO A 81 -5.89 -12.14 11.19
C PRO A 81 -6.63 -12.11 12.53
N ILE A 82 -7.50 -11.12 12.73
CA ILE A 82 -8.38 -11.00 13.90
C ILE A 82 -9.78 -10.60 13.43
N GLY A 83 -10.67 -11.59 13.30
CA GLY A 83 -12.02 -11.38 12.76
C GLY A 83 -11.97 -10.90 11.30
N SER A 84 -12.62 -9.77 10.99
CA SER A 84 -12.62 -9.15 9.67
C SER A 84 -11.43 -8.19 9.41
N LYS A 85 -10.52 -8.08 10.36
CA LYS A 85 -9.37 -7.19 10.33
C LYS A 85 -8.07 -7.96 10.51
N VAL A 86 -6.94 -7.26 10.37
CA VAL A 86 -5.62 -7.81 10.62
C VAL A 86 -4.80 -6.87 11.50
N THR A 87 -3.83 -7.47 12.19
CA THR A 87 -2.76 -6.78 12.89
C THR A 87 -1.44 -7.20 12.25
N ILE A 88 -0.54 -6.26 12.03
CA ILE A 88 0.83 -6.55 11.59
C ILE A 88 1.68 -6.60 12.83
N ILE A 89 2.36 -7.72 13.05
CA ILE A 89 3.21 -7.97 14.21
C ILE A 89 4.65 -8.12 13.78
N GLU A 90 5.59 -7.63 14.57
CA GLU A 90 7.01 -7.96 14.42
C GLU A 90 7.33 -9.11 15.36
N LEU A 91 7.95 -10.14 14.81
CA LEU A 91 8.37 -11.31 15.56
C LEU A 91 9.81 -11.09 16.04
N THR A 92 10.05 -11.35 17.31
CA THR A 92 11.40 -11.36 17.88
C THR A 92 11.68 -12.77 18.36
N GLN A 93 12.66 -13.44 17.77
CA GLN A 93 13.04 -14.77 18.21
C GLN A 93 13.75 -14.66 19.56
N PHE A 94 13.26 -15.41 20.53
CA PHE A 94 13.91 -15.63 21.82
C PHE A 94 14.45 -17.06 21.84
N GLU A 95 15.78 -17.20 21.79
CA GLU A 95 16.44 -18.48 22.00
C GLU A 95 17.11 -18.51 23.38
N SER A 96 16.70 -19.46 24.21
CA SER A 96 17.48 -19.94 25.34
C SER A 96 17.91 -21.39 25.10
N LYS A 97 18.80 -21.92 25.94
CA LYS A 97 19.24 -23.34 25.85
C LYS A 97 18.08 -24.35 25.99
N GLU A 98 16.94 -23.92 26.53
CA GLU A 98 15.80 -24.79 26.89
C GLU A 98 14.52 -24.46 26.12
N ILE A 99 14.40 -23.25 25.56
CA ILE A 99 13.17 -22.78 24.89
C ILE A 99 13.53 -22.03 23.61
N ARG A 100 12.87 -22.41 22.52
CA ARG A 100 12.70 -21.59 21.31
C ARG A 100 11.30 -21.02 21.32
N ALA A 101 11.18 -19.73 21.56
CA ALA A 101 9.91 -19.02 21.55
C ALA A 101 10.01 -17.77 20.69
N TYR A 102 8.86 -17.25 20.28
CA TYR A 102 8.74 -15.95 19.65
C TYR A 102 8.03 -15.01 20.60
N ASP A 103 8.62 -13.86 20.85
CA ASP A 103 7.89 -12.70 21.34
C ASP A 103 7.37 -11.90 20.13
N PHE A 104 6.36 -11.06 20.35
CA PHE A 104 5.83 -10.23 19.28
C PHE A 104 5.40 -8.86 19.79
N LYS A 105 5.56 -7.85 18.93
CA LYS A 105 5.05 -6.50 19.15
C LYS A 105 4.13 -6.08 18.01
N ASN A 106 3.06 -5.37 18.33
CA ASN A 106 2.16 -4.84 17.32
C ASN A 106 2.82 -3.67 16.58
N VAL A 107 2.87 -3.75 15.25
CA VAL A 107 3.39 -2.72 14.35
C VAL A 107 2.25 -1.86 13.82
N ILE A 108 1.20 -2.50 13.32
CA ILE A 108 -0.05 -1.89 12.84
C ILE A 108 -1.20 -2.67 13.48
N MET A 109 -2.18 -1.98 14.08
CA MET A 109 -3.21 -2.61 14.89
C MET A 109 -4.59 -2.53 14.24
N PHE A 110 -5.27 -3.68 14.10
CA PHE A 110 -6.70 -3.76 13.83
C PHE A 110 -7.19 -2.91 12.64
N GLU A 111 -6.58 -3.14 11.48
CA GLU A 111 -6.98 -2.49 10.23
C GLU A 111 -7.49 -3.49 9.18
N PRO A 112 -8.29 -3.07 8.19
CA PRO A 112 -8.54 -3.88 7.00
C PRO A 112 -7.23 -4.33 6.35
N LEU A 113 -7.20 -5.51 5.74
CA LEU A 113 -5.98 -6.11 5.18
C LEU A 113 -5.20 -5.12 4.29
N VAL A 114 -5.87 -4.53 3.31
CA VAL A 114 -5.21 -3.62 2.34
C VAL A 114 -4.65 -2.39 3.04
N THR A 115 -5.41 -1.81 3.98
CA THR A 115 -4.96 -0.68 4.78
C THR A 115 -3.72 -1.03 5.60
N ALA A 116 -3.73 -2.18 6.27
CA ALA A 116 -2.60 -2.65 7.07
C ALA A 116 -1.34 -2.89 6.22
N LEU A 117 -1.50 -3.43 5.00
CA LEU A 117 -0.40 -3.63 4.06
C LEU A 117 0.18 -2.29 3.58
N VAL A 118 -0.66 -1.35 3.15
CA VAL A 118 -0.22 -0.03 2.72
C VAL A 118 0.49 0.72 3.85
N ASP A 119 -0.04 0.68 5.06
CA ASP A 119 0.56 1.33 6.23
C ASP A 119 1.90 0.70 6.60
N SER A 120 2.02 -0.61 6.47
CA SER A 120 3.30 -1.32 6.67
C SER A 120 4.33 -0.90 5.63
N HIS A 121 3.94 -0.83 4.35
CA HIS A 121 4.83 -0.37 3.29
C HIS A 121 5.32 1.05 3.57
N ILE A 122 4.42 1.98 3.94
CA ILE A 122 4.78 3.36 4.32
C ILE A 122 5.76 3.37 5.49
N LYS A 123 5.55 2.55 6.51
CA LYS A 123 6.41 2.48 7.68
C LYS A 123 7.81 1.99 7.32
N ILE A 124 7.90 0.88 6.59
CA ILE A 124 9.18 0.30 6.13
C ILE A 124 9.97 1.32 5.29
N GLU A 125 9.30 2.01 4.37
CA GLU A 125 9.96 3.02 3.52
C GLU A 125 10.43 4.25 4.31
N LYS A 126 9.73 4.63 5.38
CA LYS A 126 10.20 5.69 6.29
C LYS A 126 11.44 5.26 7.08
N GLU A 127 11.45 4.02 7.57
CA GLU A 127 12.59 3.47 8.32
C GLU A 127 13.84 3.36 7.44
N LYS A 128 13.70 2.98 6.16
CA LYS A 128 14.83 2.98 5.21
C LYS A 128 15.46 4.36 5.05
N LYS A 129 14.64 5.40 4.82
CA LYS A 129 15.12 6.78 4.62
C LYS A 129 15.80 7.41 5.84
N GLN A 130 15.56 6.87 7.04
CA GLN A 130 16.21 7.35 8.27
C GLN A 130 17.59 6.70 8.49
N ASN A 131 17.84 5.56 7.85
CA ASN A 131 19.08 4.79 7.95
C ASN A 131 20.05 5.05 6.79
N GLU A 132 19.65 5.91 5.83
CA GLU A 132 20.48 6.48 4.75
C GLU A 132 21.10 7.81 5.19
#